data_AF-A0A2N7Q6P3-F1
#
_entry.id   AF-A0A2N7Q6P3-F1
#
_cell.length_a   1.000
_cell.length_b   1.000
_cell.length_c   1.000
_cell.angle_alpha   90.00
_cell.angle_beta   90.00
_cell.angle_gamma   90.00
#
_symmetry.space_group_name_H-M   'P 1'
#
loop_
_entity.id
_entity.type
_entity.pdbx_description
1 polymer ?
#
loop_
_entity_poly.entity_id
_entity_poly.type
_entity_poly.pdbx_seq_one_letter_code
_entity_poly.pdbx_strand_id
1 'polypeptide(L)' 'RLLEVKTKEPLICQVKDLNLDPQRLGLQGSPTQVIEVFEKKIETKGLVLEGSPEELVERLIEILKDKGLIKF' A
#
# COMPACT_ATOMS: atom_id res chain seq x y z
N ARG A 1 15.50 1.17 -34.89
CA ARG A 1 14.63 0.64 -33.79
C ARG A 1 13.55 1.63 -33.36
N LEU A 2 13.86 2.79 -32.75
CA LEU A 2 12.80 3.76 -32.32
C LEU A 2 12.02 4.37 -33.50
N LEU A 3 12.70 4.69 -34.61
CA LEU A 3 12.05 5.19 -35.83
C LEU A 3 11.07 4.19 -36.45
N GLU A 4 11.41 2.89 -36.38
CA GLU A 4 10.59 1.79 -36.90
C GLU A 4 9.34 1.55 -36.06
N VAL A 5 9.44 1.70 -34.74
CA VAL A 5 8.29 1.56 -33.83
C VAL A 5 7.34 2.74 -33.95
N LYS A 6 7.85 3.96 -34.22
CA LYS A 6 7.04 5.17 -34.39
C LYS A 6 6.04 5.08 -35.56
N THR A 7 6.37 4.33 -36.61
CA THR A 7 5.55 4.20 -37.82
C THR A 7 4.70 2.94 -37.87
N LYS A 8 4.86 2.02 -36.92
CA LYS A 8 4.06 0.80 -36.86
C LYS A 8 2.70 1.11 -36.24
N GLU A 9 1.65 0.74 -36.95
CA GLU A 9 0.29 0.77 -36.41
C GLU A 9 0.05 -0.52 -35.63
N PRO A 10 -0.17 -0.45 -34.30
CA PRO A 10 -0.52 -1.63 -33.54
C PRO A 10 -1.94 -2.07 -33.89
N LEU A 11 -2.15 -3.38 -33.94
CA LEU A 11 -3.50 -3.93 -34.02
C LEU A 11 -4.29 -3.48 -32.78
N ILE A 12 -5.37 -2.73 -33.00
CA ILE A 12 -6.29 -2.33 -31.94
C ILE A 12 -7.33 -3.45 -31.78
N CYS A 13 -7.35 -4.09 -30.62
CA CYS A 13 -8.33 -5.11 -30.28
C CYS A 13 -9.39 -4.51 -29.34
N GLN A 14 -10.62 -4.38 -29.82
CA GLN A 14 -11.76 -3.91 -29.06
C GLN A 14 -12.54 -5.08 -28.45
N VAL A 15 -13.39 -4.80 -27.47
CA VAL A 15 -14.24 -5.81 -26.84
C VAL A 15 -15.10 -6.55 -27.88
N LYS A 16 -15.60 -5.85 -28.91
CA LYS A 16 -16.41 -6.45 -29.99
C LYS A 16 -15.63 -7.45 -30.86
N ASP A 17 -14.30 -7.35 -30.87
CA ASP A 17 -13.42 -8.26 -31.62
C ASP A 17 -13.16 -9.56 -30.83
N LEU A 18 -13.66 -9.63 -29.59
CA LEU A 18 -13.49 -10.74 -28.66
C LEU A 18 -14.85 -11.30 -28.24
N ASN A 19 -15.00 -12.62 -28.25
CA ASN A 19 -16.24 -13.28 -27.81
C ASN A 19 -16.27 -13.43 -26.28
N LEU A 20 -16.38 -12.30 -25.57
CA LEU A 20 -16.38 -12.23 -24.10
C LEU A 20 -17.75 -11.79 -23.58
N ASP A 21 -18.09 -12.24 -22.38
CA ASP A 21 -19.29 -11.79 -21.67
C ASP A 21 -19.08 -10.35 -21.15
N PRO A 22 -19.87 -9.37 -21.61
CA PRO A 22 -19.74 -7.98 -21.19
C PRO A 22 -19.91 -7.77 -19.68
N GLN A 23 -20.72 -8.60 -19.02
CA GLN A 23 -20.98 -8.47 -17.58
C GLN A 23 -19.76 -8.83 -16.73
N ARG A 24 -18.77 -9.50 -17.32
CA ARG A 24 -17.54 -9.92 -16.67
C ARG A 24 -16.36 -9.00 -16.99
N LEU A 25 -16.62 -7.85 -17.60
CA LEU A 25 -15.60 -6.87 -17.98
C LEU A 25 -15.73 -5.57 -17.18
N GLY A 26 -14.62 -4.84 -17.10
CA GLY A 26 -14.56 -3.53 -16.45
C GLY A 26 -14.97 -3.56 -14.97
N LEU A 27 -15.52 -2.44 -14.49
CA LEU A 27 -15.97 -2.33 -13.11
C LEU A 27 -17.15 -3.26 -12.81
N GLN A 28 -18.04 -3.48 -13.79
CA GLN A 28 -19.20 -4.38 -13.63
C GLN A 28 -18.78 -5.81 -13.34
N GLY A 29 -17.75 -6.30 -14.02
CA GLY A 29 -17.18 -7.62 -13.79
C GLY A 29 -16.26 -7.72 -12.58
N SER A 30 -15.94 -6.61 -11.90
CA SER A 30 -15.03 -6.60 -10.77
C SER A 30 -15.77 -6.99 -9.48
N PRO A 31 -15.35 -8.06 -8.78
CA PRO A 31 -15.96 -8.45 -7.51
C PRO A 31 -15.63 -7.49 -6.36
N THR A 32 -14.61 -6.64 -6.54
CA THR A 32 -14.17 -5.63 -5.56
C THR A 32 -14.31 -4.23 -6.13
N GLN A 33 -14.58 -3.26 -5.24
CA GLN A 33 -14.70 -1.86 -5.60
C GLN A 33 -13.89 -1.00 -4.61
N VAL A 34 -13.21 0.01 -5.14
CA VAL A 34 -12.49 0.99 -4.33
C VAL A 34 -13.52 1.92 -3.69
N ILE A 35 -13.65 1.87 -2.36
CA ILE A 35 -14.59 2.71 -1.60
C ILE A 35 -13.97 4.05 -1.20
N GLU A 36 -12.66 4.09 -0.98
CA GLU A 36 -11.93 5.29 -0.55
C GLU A 36 -10.47 5.19 -0.99
N VAL A 37 -9.87 6.32 -1.32
CA VAL A 37 -8.44 6.47 -1.59
C VAL A 37 -7.93 7.59 -0.71
N PHE A 38 -6.96 7.29 0.14
CA PHE A 38 -6.31 8.28 0.98
C PHE A 38 -4.81 8.03 1.04
N GLU A 39 -4.06 9.11 1.25
CA GLU A 39 -2.63 9.03 1.51
C GLU A 39 -2.38 8.66 2.98
N LYS A 40 -1.53 7.67 3.21
CA LYS A 40 -1.15 7.30 4.58
C LYS A 40 -0.27 8.40 5.18
N LYS A 41 -0.82 9.16 6.12
CA LYS A 41 -0.02 10.08 6.96
C LYS A 41 0.93 9.26 7.82
N ILE A 42 2.24 9.41 7.59
CA ILE A 42 3.27 8.84 8.45
C ILE A 42 3.50 9.82 9.59
N GLU A 43 2.89 9.55 10.74
CA GLU A 43 3.20 10.27 11.98
C GLU A 43 4.36 9.56 12.68
N THR A 44 5.51 10.23 12.81
CA THR A 44 6.60 9.73 13.65
C THR A 44 6.22 9.90 15.12
N LYS A 45 5.60 8.86 15.70
CA LYS A 45 5.29 8.80 17.13
C LYS A 45 6.52 8.33 17.92
N GLY A 46 7.53 9.20 17.99
CA GLY A 46 8.68 9.02 18.88
C GLY A 46 8.38 9.57 20.27
N LEU A 47 8.81 8.87 21.32
CA LEU A 47 8.80 9.37 22.70
C LEU A 47 10.24 9.67 23.10
N VAL A 48 10.54 10.93 23.43
CA VAL A 48 11.81 11.32 24.04
C VAL A 48 11.67 11.14 25.54
N LEU A 49 12.58 10.37 26.14
CA LEU A 49 12.64 10.15 27.58
C LEU A 49 13.77 11.01 28.15
N GLU A 50 13.49 11.71 29.25
CA GLU A 50 14.45 12.55 29.98
C GLU A 50 14.56 12.07 31.43
N GLY A 51 15.77 12.14 32.00
CA GLY A 51 16.06 11.65 33.34
C GLY A 51 17.48 11.10 33.47
N SER A 52 17.77 10.48 34.61
CA SER A 52 19.03 9.76 34.82
C SER A 52 19.05 8.44 34.02
N PRO A 53 20.24 7.89 33.69
CA PRO A 53 20.34 6.62 32.96
C PRO A 53 19.53 5.48 33.57
N GLU A 54 19.48 5.38 34.90
CA GLU A 54 18.80 4.32 35.63
C GLU A 54 17.27 4.40 35.44
N GLU A 55 16.69 5.59 35.64
CA GLU A 55 15.25 5.85 35.45
C GLU A 55 14.83 5.63 33.99
N LEU A 56 15.70 5.98 33.04
CA LEU A 56 15.44 5.81 31.61
C LEU A 56 15.37 4.34 31.20
N VAL A 57 16.26 3.49 31.75
CA VAL A 57 16.27 2.05 31.46
C VAL A 57 15.00 1.38 31.98
N GLU A 58 14.58 1.68 33.20
CA GLU A 58 13.35 1.14 33.78
C GLU A 58 12.13 1.53 32.92
N ARG A 59 11.98 2.82 32.61
CA ARG A 59 10.90 3.32 31.75
C ARG A 59 10.91 2.69 30.37
N LEU A 60 12.08 2.52 29.76
CA LEU A 60 12.19 1.91 28.45
C LEU A 60 11.71 0.46 28.47
N ILE A 61 12.11 -0.32 29.48
CA ILE A 61 11.69 -1.72 29.62
C ILE A 61 10.16 -1.82 29.77
N GLU A 62 9.55 -0.94 30.57
CA GLU A 62 8.08 -0.88 30.72
C GLU A 62 7.39 -0.59 29.37
N ILE A 63 7.83 0.45 28.66
CA ILE A 63 7.25 0.81 27.35
C ILE A 63 7.36 -0.34 26.34
N LEU A 64 8.49 -1.04 26.33
CA LEU A 64 8.70 -2.17 25.41
C LEU A 64 7.83 -3.38 25.79
N LYS A 65 7.59 -3.63 27.08
CA LYS A 65 6.65 -4.66 27.56
C LYS A 65 5.22 -4.33 27.16
N ASP A 66 4.77 -3.09 27.39
CA ASP A 66 3.41 -2.65 27.09
C ASP A 66 3.11 -2.70 25.59
N LYS A 67 4.11 -2.39 24.76
CA LYS A 67 4.02 -2.53 23.29
C LYS A 67 4.14 -3.98 22.81
N GLY A 68 4.38 -4.94 23.71
CA GLY A 68 4.55 -6.35 23.38
C GLY A 68 5.81 -6.68 22.57
N LEU A 69 6.82 -5.78 22.60
CA LEU A 69 8.07 -5.95 21.85
C LEU A 69 9.06 -6.87 22.56
N ILE A 70 8.93 -7.01 23.88
CA ILE A 70 9.69 -7.95 24.71
C ILE A 70 8.75 -8.74 25.62
N LYS A 71 9.10 -9.98 25.92
CA LYS A 71 8.40 -10.87 26.85
C LYS A 71 9.43 -11.53 27.78
N PHE A 72 9.05 -11.75 29.04
CA PHE A 72 9.86 -12.45 30.04
C PHE A 72 9.08 -13.67 30.53
#